data_AF-A0A528ZSS0-F1
#
_entry.id   AF-A0A528ZSS0-F1
#
_cell.length_a   1.000
_cell.length_b   1.000
_cell.length_c   1.000
_cell.angle_alpha   90.00
_cell.angle_beta   90.00
_cell.angle_gamma   90.00
#
_symmetry.space_group_name_H-M   'P 1'
#
loop_
_entity.id
_entity.type
_entity.pdbx_description
1 polymer ?
#
loop_
_entity_poly.entity_id
_entity_poly.type
_entity_poly.pdbx_seq_one_letter_code
_entity_poly.pdbx_strand_id
1 'polypeptide(L)'
;MAEFSFSDLEKIIRERARSGDPDSWTAKLFARGMDKAAQKLGEEAVETVIAAVRSDKQALVSESADLIYHWLVVLGIAEVSLSDVLKELEGRTRRSGIAEKATRQDKLDREDKLARQDKATRQDRG
;
A
#
# COMPACT_ATOMS: atom_id res chain seq x y z
N MET A 1 -5.90 12.80 -18.51
CA MET A 1 -6.45 12.54 -17.16
C MET A 1 -7.03 11.13 -17.19
N ALA A 2 -6.76 10.33 -16.15
CA ALA A 2 -6.48 8.88 -16.22
C ALA A 2 -7.26 8.06 -17.26
N GLU A 3 -6.51 7.47 -18.22
CA GLU A 3 -7.02 6.48 -19.19
C GLU A 3 -7.05 5.04 -18.63
N PHE A 4 -6.58 4.80 -17.40
CA PHE A 4 -6.58 3.48 -16.75
C PHE A 4 -6.41 3.60 -15.22
N SER A 5 -7.17 2.84 -14.43
CA SER A 5 -7.11 2.84 -12.96
C SER A 5 -7.01 1.41 -12.36
N PHE A 6 -6.65 1.30 -11.07
CA PHE A 6 -6.67 0.01 -10.38
C PHE A 6 -8.06 -0.61 -10.29
N SER A 7 -9.11 0.21 -10.22
CA SER A 7 -10.49 -0.28 -10.28
C SER A 7 -10.83 -0.86 -11.65
N ASP A 8 -10.27 -0.29 -12.73
CA ASP A 8 -10.44 -0.86 -14.08
C ASP A 8 -9.68 -2.18 -14.21
N LEU A 9 -8.46 -2.25 -13.68
CA LEU A 9 -7.69 -3.48 -13.64
C LEU A 9 -8.40 -4.59 -12.84
N GLU A 10 -8.94 -4.27 -11.66
CA GLU A 10 -9.72 -5.23 -10.85
C GLU A 10 -10.91 -5.78 -11.65
N LYS A 11 -11.67 -4.91 -12.35
CA LYS A 11 -12.79 -5.34 -13.19
C LYS A 11 -12.33 -6.26 -14.32
N ILE A 12 -11.30 -5.88 -15.07
CA ILE A 12 -10.75 -6.68 -16.17
C ILE A 12 -10.28 -8.06 -15.66
N ILE A 13 -9.64 -8.11 -14.50
CA ILE A 13 -9.20 -9.38 -13.88
C ILE A 13 -10.43 -10.26 -13.57
N ARG A 14 -11.47 -9.71 -12.95
CA ARG A 14 -12.70 -10.46 -12.61
C ARG A 14 -13.45 -10.92 -13.86
N GLU A 15 -13.49 -10.11 -14.92
CA GLU A 15 -14.09 -10.47 -16.20
C GLU A 15 -13.32 -11.61 -16.88
N ARG A 16 -11.99 -11.47 -16.99
CA ARG A 16 -11.11 -12.50 -17.58
C ARG A 16 -11.06 -13.79 -16.77
N ALA A 17 -11.27 -13.73 -15.46
CA ALA A 17 -11.38 -14.92 -14.62
C ALA A 17 -12.64 -15.75 -14.93
N ARG A 18 -13.71 -15.09 -15.39
CA ARG A 18 -15.02 -15.69 -15.70
C ARG A 18 -15.26 -15.96 -17.18
N SER A 19 -14.35 -15.53 -18.05
CA SER A 19 -14.58 -15.58 -19.51
C SER A 19 -14.67 -16.99 -20.08
N GLY A 20 -14.21 -18.01 -19.35
CA GLY A 20 -14.12 -19.39 -19.86
C GLY A 20 -13.10 -19.57 -20.99
N ASP A 21 -12.32 -18.53 -21.28
CA ASP A 21 -11.30 -18.52 -22.32
C ASP A 21 -10.09 -19.37 -21.88
N PRO A 22 -9.81 -20.50 -22.55
CA PRO A 22 -8.70 -21.37 -22.21
C PRO A 22 -7.33 -20.73 -22.49
N ASP A 23 -7.25 -19.61 -23.21
CA ASP A 23 -6.01 -18.89 -23.46
C ASP A 23 -5.76 -17.74 -22.49
N SER A 24 -6.79 -17.28 -21.78
CA SER A 24 -6.70 -16.26 -20.73
C SER A 24 -5.78 -16.71 -19.60
N TRP A 25 -4.65 -15.99 -19.45
CA TRP A 25 -3.73 -16.21 -18.34
C TRP A 25 -4.41 -16.01 -16.98
N THR A 26 -5.25 -14.99 -16.86
CA THR A 26 -6.03 -14.74 -15.63
C THR A 26 -6.93 -15.93 -15.31
N ALA A 27 -7.65 -16.48 -16.29
CA ALA A 27 -8.52 -17.65 -16.08
C ALA A 27 -7.71 -18.86 -15.59
N LYS A 28 -6.52 -19.08 -16.16
CA LYS A 28 -5.61 -20.16 -15.73
C LYS A 28 -5.15 -19.98 -14.29
N LEU A 29 -4.82 -18.76 -13.86
CA LEU A 29 -4.43 -18.50 -12.47
C LEU A 29 -5.57 -18.78 -11.50
N PHE A 30 -6.79 -18.32 -11.81
CA PHE A 30 -7.96 -18.61 -10.98
C PHE A 30 -8.26 -20.12 -10.92
N ALA A 31 -8.18 -20.82 -12.04
CA ALA A 31 -8.38 -22.27 -12.09
C ALA A 31 -7.30 -23.05 -11.31
N ARG A 32 -6.06 -22.56 -11.27
CA ARG A 32 -4.96 -23.14 -10.48
C ARG A 32 -5.00 -22.78 -9.00
N GLY A 33 -5.86 -21.84 -8.61
CA GLY A 33 -6.13 -21.49 -7.21
C GLY A 33 -5.05 -20.65 -6.53
N MET A 34 -5.25 -20.48 -5.22
CA MET A 34 -4.48 -19.56 -4.37
C MET A 34 -2.98 -19.85 -4.38
N ASP A 35 -2.56 -21.12 -4.29
CA ASP A 35 -1.14 -21.47 -4.20
C ASP A 35 -0.34 -20.96 -5.40
N LYS A 36 -0.85 -21.15 -6.61
CA LYS A 36 -0.15 -20.68 -7.82
C LYS A 36 -0.16 -19.16 -7.93
N ALA A 37 -1.26 -18.51 -7.57
CA ALA A 37 -1.37 -17.06 -7.59
C ALA A 37 -0.43 -16.41 -6.57
N ALA A 38 -0.38 -16.94 -5.34
CA ALA A 38 0.51 -16.47 -4.28
C ALA A 38 1.99 -16.72 -4.62
N GLN A 39 2.32 -17.85 -5.25
CA GLN A 39 3.66 -18.10 -5.76
C GLN A 39 4.09 -17.00 -6.74
N LYS A 40 3.25 -16.71 -7.75
CA LYS A 40 3.54 -15.64 -8.71
C LYS A 40 3.71 -14.29 -8.04
N LEU A 41 2.79 -13.93 -7.14
CA LEU A 41 2.92 -12.69 -6.35
C LEU A 41 4.27 -12.59 -5.61
N GLY A 42 4.72 -13.70 -5.02
CA GLY A 42 6.02 -13.76 -4.34
C GLY A 42 7.22 -13.60 -5.29
N GLU A 43 7.16 -14.21 -6.47
CA GLU A 43 8.18 -14.06 -7.53
C GLU A 43 8.32 -12.59 -7.94
N GLU A 44 7.21 -11.93 -8.31
CA GLU A 44 7.23 -10.52 -8.76
C GLU A 44 7.70 -9.57 -7.65
N ALA A 45 7.40 -9.88 -6.38
CA ALA A 45 7.87 -9.09 -5.25
C ALA A 45 9.40 -9.14 -5.12
N VAL A 46 10.01 -10.31 -5.31
CA VAL A 46 11.47 -10.47 -5.29
C VAL A 46 12.10 -9.78 -6.50
N GLU A 47 11.51 -9.91 -7.68
CA GLU A 47 11.99 -9.27 -8.91
C GLU A 47 11.93 -7.73 -8.79
N THR A 48 10.85 -7.19 -8.23
CA THR A 48 10.71 -5.76 -7.91
C THR A 48 11.82 -5.27 -6.98
N VAL A 49 12.13 -6.03 -5.92
CA VAL A 49 13.23 -5.70 -4.99
C VAL A 49 14.58 -5.71 -5.71
N ILE A 50 14.83 -6.72 -6.54
CA ILE A 50 16.08 -6.82 -7.32
C ILE A 50 16.23 -5.63 -8.26
N ALA A 51 15.16 -5.25 -8.98
CA ALA A 51 15.16 -4.11 -9.88
C ALA A 51 15.47 -2.80 -9.14
N ALA A 52 14.86 -2.60 -7.96
CA ALA A 52 15.13 -1.44 -7.11
C ALA A 52 16.59 -1.39 -6.63
N VAL A 53 17.14 -2.51 -6.14
CA VAL A 53 18.54 -2.60 -5.68
C VAL A 53 19.51 -2.31 -6.82
N ARG A 54 19.19 -2.74 -8.04
CA ARG A 54 19.99 -2.47 -9.24
C ARG A 54 19.84 -1.05 -9.78
N SER A 55 18.95 -0.24 -9.21
CA SER A 55 18.59 1.09 -9.72
C SER A 55 18.11 1.05 -11.18
N ASP A 56 17.56 -0.08 -11.62
CA ASP A 56 17.01 -0.25 -12.97
C ASP A 56 15.56 0.23 -12.97
N LYS A 57 15.36 1.47 -13.44
CA LYS A 57 14.04 2.11 -13.45
C LYS A 57 13.06 1.41 -14.40
N GLN A 58 13.55 0.87 -15.52
CA GLN A 58 12.66 0.25 -16.50
C GLN A 58 12.16 -1.09 -15.98
N ALA A 59 13.07 -1.91 -15.45
CA ALA A 59 12.71 -3.14 -14.77
C ALA A 59 11.78 -2.84 -13.59
N LEU A 60 12.10 -1.84 -12.76
CA LEU A 60 11.28 -1.52 -11.59
C LEU A 60 9.84 -1.17 -11.96
N VAL A 61 9.62 -0.43 -13.06
CA VAL A 61 8.26 -0.15 -13.55
C VAL A 61 7.56 -1.42 -14.01
N SER A 62 8.25 -2.29 -14.75
CA SER A 62 7.69 -3.56 -15.25
C SER A 62 7.31 -4.49 -14.09
N GLU A 63 8.26 -4.80 -13.20
CA GLU A 63 8.03 -5.72 -12.08
C GLU A 63 6.98 -5.17 -11.09
N SER A 64 6.92 -3.83 -10.91
CA SER A 64 5.86 -3.23 -10.08
C SER A 64 4.48 -3.42 -10.70
N ALA A 65 4.37 -3.37 -12.03
CA ALA A 65 3.10 -3.62 -12.72
C ALA A 65 2.66 -5.08 -12.57
N ASP A 66 3.58 -6.03 -12.74
CA ASP A 66 3.31 -7.46 -12.56
C ASP A 66 2.97 -7.80 -11.10
N LEU A 67 3.67 -7.19 -10.15
CA LEU A 67 3.37 -7.28 -8.72
C LEU A 67 1.93 -6.85 -8.42
N ILE A 68 1.51 -5.68 -8.92
CA ILE A 68 0.15 -5.15 -8.69
C ILE A 68 -0.89 -6.04 -9.38
N TYR A 69 -0.64 -6.50 -10.60
CA TYR A 69 -1.52 -7.42 -11.30
C TYR A 69 -1.73 -8.72 -10.51
N HIS A 70 -0.63 -9.38 -10.10
CA HIS A 70 -0.68 -10.63 -9.36
C HIS A 70 -1.29 -10.46 -7.97
N TRP A 71 -1.08 -9.29 -7.33
CA TRP A 71 -1.74 -8.96 -6.08
C TRP A 71 -3.27 -8.88 -6.24
N LEU A 72 -3.77 -8.20 -7.28
CA LEU A 72 -5.21 -8.14 -7.55
C LEU A 72 -5.80 -9.50 -7.92
N VAL A 73 -5.04 -10.38 -8.58
CA VAL A 73 -5.46 -11.79 -8.80
C VAL A 73 -5.62 -12.53 -7.47
N VAL A 74 -4.65 -12.41 -6.55
CA VAL A 74 -4.74 -13.01 -5.21
C VAL A 74 -5.96 -12.50 -4.44
N LEU A 75 -6.22 -11.19 -4.45
CA LEU A 75 -7.42 -10.61 -3.84
C LEU A 75 -8.70 -11.16 -4.49
N GLY A 76 -8.72 -11.26 -5.81
CA GLY A 76 -9.85 -11.80 -6.57
C GLY A 76 -10.19 -13.25 -6.21
N ILE A 77 -9.17 -14.12 -6.07
CA ILE A 77 -9.34 -15.52 -5.64
C ILE A 77 -9.78 -15.59 -4.17
N ALA A 78 -9.28 -14.70 -3.31
CA ALA A 78 -9.66 -14.61 -1.91
C ALA A 78 -11.03 -13.95 -1.67
N GLU A 79 -11.72 -13.53 -2.73
CA GLU A 79 -12.96 -12.76 -2.68
C GLU A 79 -12.86 -11.45 -1.87
N VAL A 80 -11.66 -10.89 -1.78
CA VAL A 80 -11.41 -9.57 -1.16
C VAL A 80 -11.54 -8.48 -2.22
N SER A 81 -12.24 -7.40 -1.91
CA SER A 81 -12.36 -6.26 -2.83
C SER A 81 -11.18 -5.30 -2.69
N LEU A 82 -10.76 -4.68 -3.80
CA LEU A 82 -9.77 -3.59 -3.74
C LEU A 82 -10.26 -2.46 -2.82
N SER A 83 -11.56 -2.18 -2.84
CA SER A 83 -12.18 -1.16 -1.97
C SER A 83 -11.91 -1.42 -0.49
N ASP A 84 -11.96 -2.66 -0.03
CA ASP A 84 -11.73 -2.98 1.38
C ASP A 84 -10.28 -2.77 1.79
N VAL A 85 -9.33 -3.10 0.90
CA VAL A 85 -7.92 -2.76 1.11
C VAL A 85 -7.72 -1.24 1.16
N LEU A 86 -8.33 -0.49 0.24
CA LEU A 86 -8.22 0.97 0.20
C LEU A 86 -8.81 1.62 1.46
N LYS A 87 -9.92 1.11 1.99
CA LYS A 87 -10.49 1.56 3.28
C LYS A 87 -9.51 1.34 4.44
N GLU A 88 -8.86 0.18 4.48
CA GLU A 88 -7.83 -0.09 5.51
C GLU A 88 -6.64 0.87 5.39
N LEU A 89 -6.17 1.15 4.17
CA LEU A 89 -5.10 2.13 3.92
C LEU A 89 -5.52 3.56 4.32
N GLU A 90 -6.75 3.96 4.03
CA GLU A 90 -7.31 5.25 4.47
C GLU A 90 -7.33 5.33 6.00
N GLY A 91 -7.79 4.27 6.67
CA GLY A 91 -7.81 4.17 8.12
C GLY A 91 -6.41 4.26 8.76
N ARG A 92 -5.38 3.69 8.13
CA ARG A 92 -3.97 3.83 8.57
C ARG A 92 -3.48 5.26 8.44
N THR A 93 -3.76 5.91 7.31
CA THR A 93 -3.37 7.29 7.03
C THR A 93 -4.04 8.29 7.98
N ARG A 94 -5.31 8.05 8.34
CA ARG A 94 -6.03 8.90 9.30
C ARG A 94 -5.45 8.78 10.71
N ARG A 95 -5.13 7.55 11.15
CA ARG A 95 -4.53 7.28 12.48
C ARG A 95 -3.16 7.92 12.62
N SER A 96 -2.30 7.83 11.60
CA SER A 96 -0.98 8.47 11.64
C SER A 96 -1.09 9.99 11.76
N GLY A 97 -2.01 10.63 11.05
CA GLY A 97 -2.24 12.08 11.18
C GLY A 97 -2.73 12.52 12.58
N ILE A 98 -3.56 11.71 13.24
CA ILE A 98 -3.98 11.97 14.63
C ILE A 98 -2.80 11.81 15.58
N ALA A 99 -2.01 10.74 15.43
CA ALA A 99 -0.83 10.49 16.24
C ALA A 99 0.24 11.58 16.09
N GLU A 100 0.46 12.07 14.86
CA GLU A 100 1.39 13.16 14.57
C GLU A 100 0.93 14.48 15.22
N LYS A 101 -0.38 14.79 15.16
CA LYS A 101 -0.95 15.96 15.83
C LYS A 101 -0.82 15.88 17.35
N ALA A 102 -1.10 14.71 17.94
CA ALA A 102 -0.94 14.50 19.37
C ALA A 102 0.53 14.70 19.82
N THR A 103 1.48 14.17 19.04
CA THR A 103 2.92 14.35 19.29
C THR A 103 3.34 15.82 19.20
N ARG A 104 2.80 16.57 18.24
CA ARG A 104 3.06 18.01 18.10
C ARG A 104 2.52 18.82 19.28
N GLN A 105 1.30 18.51 19.74
CA GLN A 105 0.71 19.19 20.89
C GLN A 105 1.49 18.93 22.18
N ASP A 106 1.90 17.68 22.43
CA ASP A 106 2.75 17.34 23.59
C ASP A 106 4.09 18.09 23.55
N LYS A 107 4.69 18.23 22.36
CA LYS A 107 5.92 19.03 22.20
C LYS A 107 5.70 20.50 22.56
N LEU A 108 4.64 21.12 22.04
CA LEU A 108 4.28 22.52 22.35
C LEU A 108 4.01 22.70 23.85
N ASP A 109 3.26 21.79 24.46
CA ASP A 109 2.94 21.84 25.89
C ASP A 109 4.19 21.70 26.77
N ARG A 110 5.18 20.90 26.35
CA ARG A 110 6.48 20.78 27.03
C ARG A 110 7.33 22.03 26.88
N GLU A 111 7.41 22.60 25.68
CA GLU A 111 8.14 23.86 25.41
C GLU A 111 7.56 25.02 26.22
N ASP A 112 6.22 25.12 26.30
CA ASP A 112 5.52 26.11 27.12
C ASP A 112 5.81 25.96 28.62
N LYS A 113 5.85 24.72 29.13
CA LYS A 113 6.18 24.44 30.53
C LYS A 113 7.63 24.82 30.86
N LEU A 114 8.57 24.46 29.99
CA LEU A 114 9.99 24.81 30.14
C LEU A 114 10.17 26.34 30.15
N ALA A 115 9.53 27.06 29.21
CA ALA A 115 9.60 28.52 29.14
C ALA A 115 9.03 29.22 30.38
N ARG A 116 8.00 28.65 31.03
CA ARG A 116 7.42 29.17 32.28
C ARG A 116 8.34 28.93 33.48
N GLN A 117 8.98 27.77 33.57
CA GLN A 117 9.94 27.45 34.63
C GLN A 117 11.17 28.35 34.58
N ASP A 118 11.71 28.62 33.38
CA ASP A 118 12.85 29.52 33.21
C ASP A 118 12.55 30.96 33.65
N LYS A 119 11.33 31.45 33.40
CA LYS A 119 10.90 32.79 33.85
C LYS A 119 10.77 32.88 35.37
N ALA A 120 10.17 31.88 36.01
CA ALA A 120 10.04 31.83 37.46
C ALA A 120 11.41 31.79 38.16
N THR A 121 12.35 31.01 37.62
CA THR A 121 13.70 30.86 38.19
C THR A 121 14.55 32.13 38.02
N ARG A 122 14.24 33.01 37.06
CA ARG A 122 14.91 34.31 36.87
C ARG A 122 14.36 35.41 37.79
N GLN A 123 13.09 35.35 38.16
CA GLN A 123 12.49 36.32 39.09
C GLN A 123 12.96 36.15 40.53
N ASP A 124 13.30 34.92 40.94
CA ASP A 124 13.79 34.64 42.30
C ASP A 124 15.28 34.99 42.52
N ARG A 125 16.01 35.36 41.47
CA ARG A 125 17.45 35.68 41.53
C ARG A 125 17.77 37.17 41.39
N GLY A 126 16.75 38.03 41.31
CA GLY A 126 16.88 39.49 41.23
C GLY A 126 16.31 40.15 42.47
#